data_AF-A0AAU5LQZ1-F1
#
_entry.id   AF-A0AAU5LQZ1-F1
#
_cell.length_a   1.000
_cell.length_b   1.000
_cell.length_c   1.000
_cell.angle_alpha   90.00
_cell.angle_beta   90.00
_cell.angle_gamma   90.00
#
_symmetry.space_group_name_H-M   'P 1'
#
loop_
_entity.id
_entity.type
_entity.pdbx_description
1 polymer ?
#
loop_
_entity_poly.entity_id
_entity_poly.type
_entity_poly.pdbx_seq_one_letter_code
_entity_poly.pdbx_strand_id
1 'polypeptide(L)'
;MAARGFAAAFLLIVGALLALPGCSDDEGQGGPTPAPVTSPTSLPTANTSPASQATPRPDGLIRIIAVEVASEDPSPGGQYVLLFNGTSKAVDLACWTVRSASTGSSARVSIAAAIPPGGAARLFPDDRLFGSADTVELSTRDGHQVDRTPRITDRTGDDQVWFRDQTGDWRFGRGLALPSQVVDGRLAMRTESC
;
A
#
# COMPACT_ATOMS: atom_id res chain seq x y z
N MET A 1 -36.73 -25.60 -20.65
CA MET A 1 -37.34 -26.10 -19.39
C MET A 1 -36.20 -26.34 -18.41
N ALA A 2 -36.11 -25.79 -17.21
CA ALA A 2 -37.04 -25.07 -16.37
C ALA A 2 -36.30 -24.00 -15.55
N ALA A 3 -36.92 -22.83 -15.40
CA ALA A 3 -36.53 -21.80 -14.45
C ALA A 3 -37.09 -22.15 -13.07
N ARG A 4 -36.34 -21.84 -12.00
CA ARG A 4 -36.87 -21.76 -10.63
C ARG A 4 -36.33 -20.50 -9.98
N GLY A 5 -37.21 -19.51 -9.83
CA GLY A 5 -37.04 -18.38 -8.93
C GLY A 5 -37.60 -18.68 -7.54
N PHE A 6 -37.37 -17.76 -6.60
CA PHE A 6 -38.06 -17.44 -5.33
C PHE A 6 -37.01 -16.71 -4.46
N ALA A 7 -37.26 -15.76 -3.59
CA ALA A 7 -38.22 -14.66 -3.44
C ALA A 7 -37.60 -13.75 -2.36
N ALA A 8 -37.90 -12.46 -2.41
CA ALA A 8 -37.36 -11.44 -1.51
C ALA A 8 -37.89 -11.56 -0.06
N ALA A 9 -37.13 -11.04 0.90
CA ALA A 9 -37.63 -10.60 2.19
C ALA A 9 -37.04 -9.23 2.55
N PHE A 10 -37.89 -8.21 2.51
CA PHE A 10 -37.68 -6.88 3.06
C PHE A 10 -37.84 -6.96 4.59
N LEU A 11 -36.95 -6.34 5.36
CA LEU A 11 -37.20 -6.01 6.76
C LEU A 11 -36.99 -4.51 6.98
N LEU A 12 -38.12 -3.81 7.15
CA LEU A 12 -38.23 -2.44 7.66
C LEU A 12 -38.09 -2.48 9.18
N ILE A 13 -37.22 -1.64 9.76
CA ILE A 13 -37.31 -1.27 11.17
C ILE A 13 -37.60 0.24 11.24
N VAL A 14 -38.72 0.53 11.89
CA VAL A 14 -39.24 1.86 12.23
C VAL A 14 -39.17 2.02 13.74
N GLY A 15 -38.85 3.23 14.21
CA GLY A 15 -39.15 3.71 15.57
C GLY A 15 -37.91 4.09 16.38
N ALA A 16 -37.87 5.16 17.16
CA ALA A 16 -38.89 6.15 17.50
C ALA A 16 -38.21 7.45 18.00
N LEU A 17 -38.92 8.55 17.76
CA LEU A 17 -38.64 9.92 18.17
C LEU A 17 -39.07 10.13 19.63
N LEU A 18 -38.26 10.77 20.47
CA LEU A 18 -38.69 11.37 21.73
C LEU A 18 -38.06 12.76 21.90
N ALA A 19 -38.89 13.74 22.23
CA ALA A 19 -38.55 15.15 22.37
C ALA A 19 -39.01 15.70 23.73
N LEU A 20 -38.13 16.52 24.36
CA LEU A 20 -38.32 17.68 25.28
C LEU A 20 -39.06 17.45 26.63
N PRO A 21 -39.01 18.34 27.67
CA PRO A 21 -38.65 19.78 27.77
C PRO A 21 -37.63 20.09 28.92
N GLY A 22 -37.24 21.30 29.37
CA GLY A 22 -37.73 22.68 29.24
C GLY A 22 -36.77 23.66 29.99
N CYS A 23 -37.06 24.95 29.89
CA CYS A 23 -36.32 26.10 30.41
C CYS A 23 -36.50 26.33 31.92
N SER A 24 -35.51 26.96 32.58
CA SER A 24 -35.70 27.82 33.76
C SER A 24 -34.54 28.81 33.90
N ASP A 25 -34.89 30.09 33.89
CA ASP A 25 -34.06 31.23 34.30
C ASP A 25 -34.11 31.39 35.84
N ASP A 26 -33.02 31.86 36.46
CA ASP A 26 -33.04 32.46 37.81
C ASP A 26 -31.99 33.57 37.89
N GLU A 27 -32.45 34.78 38.25
CA GLU A 27 -31.65 35.99 38.46
C GLU A 27 -31.08 36.02 39.90
N GLY A 28 -29.81 36.42 40.07
CA GLY A 28 -29.23 36.65 41.39
C GLY A 28 -27.92 37.45 41.36
N GLN A 29 -27.99 38.68 41.83
CA GLN A 29 -27.01 39.77 41.72
C GLN A 29 -25.98 39.79 42.87
N GLY A 30 -24.69 40.03 42.58
CA GLY A 30 -23.64 40.23 43.59
C GLY A 30 -22.36 40.87 42.99
N GLY A 31 -21.88 41.95 43.60
CA GLY A 31 -20.86 42.89 43.06
C GLY A 31 -19.38 42.45 43.08
N PRO A 32 -18.45 43.38 42.79
CA PRO A 32 -17.17 43.09 42.14
C PRO A 32 -16.02 42.78 43.11
N THR A 33 -15.13 41.86 42.73
CA THR A 33 -13.80 41.67 43.35
C THR A 33 -12.79 41.30 42.25
N PRO A 34 -11.57 41.91 42.22
CA PRO A 34 -10.62 41.73 41.12
C PRO A 34 -9.65 40.55 41.32
N ALA A 35 -9.38 39.86 40.20
CA ALA A 35 -8.21 39.05 39.80
C ALA A 35 -7.78 37.84 40.68
N PRO A 36 -7.45 36.70 40.06
CA PRO A 36 -6.15 36.58 39.42
C PRO A 36 -6.21 36.15 37.95
N VAL A 37 -5.23 36.62 37.17
CA VAL A 37 -4.95 36.19 35.81
C VAL A 37 -4.65 34.69 35.82
N THR A 38 -5.57 33.87 35.33
CA THR A 38 -5.31 32.48 35.00
C THR A 38 -4.73 32.43 33.59
N SER A 39 -3.45 32.07 33.52
CA SER A 39 -2.78 31.68 32.28
C SER A 39 -3.64 30.71 31.48
N PRO A 40 -3.81 30.87 30.16
CA PRO A 40 -4.43 29.81 29.37
C PRO A 40 -3.52 28.57 29.47
N THR A 41 -4.04 27.53 30.12
CA THR A 41 -3.52 26.18 29.96
C THR A 41 -3.61 25.85 28.47
N SER A 42 -2.50 25.99 27.76
CA SER A 42 -2.35 25.48 26.41
C SER A 42 -2.65 23.98 26.47
N LEU A 43 -3.76 23.56 25.86
CA LEU A 43 -3.96 22.14 25.54
C LEU A 43 -2.68 21.65 24.85
N PRO A 44 -2.16 20.47 25.19
CA PRO A 44 -1.17 19.86 24.35
C PRO A 44 -1.84 19.66 22.98
N THR A 45 -1.43 20.46 22.00
CA THR A 45 -1.66 20.14 20.60
C THR A 45 -1.14 18.72 20.46
N ALA A 46 -2.06 17.77 20.26
CA ALA A 46 -1.69 16.43 19.84
C ALA A 46 -0.86 16.64 18.58
N ASN A 47 0.45 16.57 18.74
CA ASN A 47 1.38 16.56 17.65
C ASN A 47 1.19 15.17 17.04
N THR A 48 0.15 15.04 16.22
CA THR A 48 0.01 13.96 15.25
C THR A 48 1.17 14.14 14.29
N SER A 49 2.36 13.72 14.75
CA SER A 49 3.46 13.37 13.89
C SER A 49 2.86 12.35 12.92
N PRO A 50 2.75 12.68 11.62
CA PRO A 50 2.30 11.68 10.67
C PRO A 50 3.23 10.49 10.83
N ALA A 51 2.65 9.32 11.08
CA ALA A 51 3.39 8.06 11.06
C ALA A 51 4.33 8.10 9.85
N SER A 52 5.62 7.87 10.09
CA SER A 52 6.71 7.94 9.11
C SER A 52 6.33 7.17 7.84
N GLN A 53 5.70 7.86 6.89
CA GLN A 53 5.13 7.32 5.68
C GLN A 53 6.18 7.48 4.59
N ALA A 54 6.70 6.34 4.17
CA ALA A 54 8.03 6.26 3.59
C ALA A 54 7.97 5.86 2.12
N THR A 55 7.90 6.84 1.23
CA THR A 55 8.44 6.63 -0.11
C THR A 55 9.96 6.45 0.03
N PRO A 56 10.58 5.41 -0.56
CA PRO A 56 12.02 5.22 -0.48
C PRO A 56 12.78 6.44 -1.00
N ARG A 57 13.87 6.79 -0.33
CA ARG A 57 14.68 7.96 -0.73
C ARG A 57 15.45 7.65 -2.02
N PRO A 58 15.54 8.59 -2.98
CA PRO A 58 16.45 8.46 -4.11
C PRO A 58 17.89 8.25 -3.64
N ASP A 59 18.52 7.17 -4.10
CA ASP A 59 19.85 6.74 -3.68
C ASP A 59 20.74 6.26 -4.83
N GLY A 60 20.32 6.52 -6.08
CA GLY A 60 21.05 6.17 -7.28
C GLY A 60 20.77 4.77 -7.82
N LEU A 61 19.84 4.00 -7.22
CA LEU A 61 19.61 2.60 -7.58
C LEU A 61 18.16 2.30 -7.99
N ILE A 62 17.96 1.23 -8.75
CA ILE A 62 16.64 0.61 -8.94
C ILE A 62 16.44 -0.43 -7.84
N ARG A 63 15.30 -0.36 -7.15
CA ARG A 63 15.04 -1.22 -5.99
C ARG A 63 13.67 -1.85 -6.00
N ILE A 64 13.58 -3.04 -5.43
CA ILE A 64 12.32 -3.60 -4.96
C ILE A 64 11.95 -2.90 -3.66
N ILE A 65 10.75 -2.34 -3.59
CA ILE A 65 10.29 -1.57 -2.43
C ILE A 65 9.03 -2.11 -1.78
N ALA A 66 8.26 -2.93 -2.49
CA ALA A 66 7.19 -3.74 -1.92
C ALA A 66 6.97 -5.01 -2.74
N VAL A 67 6.48 -6.06 -2.08
CA VAL A 67 6.12 -7.33 -2.70
C VAL A 67 4.88 -7.90 -2.00
N GLU A 68 3.88 -8.25 -2.78
CA GLU A 68 2.79 -9.14 -2.39
C GLU A 68 3.06 -10.55 -2.93
N VAL A 69 3.11 -11.54 -2.04
CA VAL A 69 3.36 -12.95 -2.41
C VAL A 69 2.14 -13.85 -2.20
N ALA A 70 1.16 -13.40 -1.42
CA ALA A 70 -0.15 -14.03 -1.38
C ALA A 70 -0.87 -13.82 -2.72
N SER A 71 -1.73 -14.76 -3.07
CA SER A 71 -2.62 -14.63 -4.21
C SER A 71 -4.02 -14.41 -3.67
N GLU A 72 -4.67 -13.30 -4.00
CA GLU A 72 -6.10 -13.11 -3.75
C GLU A 72 -6.94 -13.35 -5.01
N ASP A 73 -8.16 -13.81 -4.80
CA ASP A 73 -9.24 -13.85 -5.80
C ASP A 73 -10.54 -13.36 -5.12
N PRO A 74 -11.24 -12.32 -5.63
CA PRO A 74 -10.92 -11.49 -6.80
C PRO A 74 -10.02 -10.28 -6.49
N SER A 75 -9.35 -9.78 -7.54
CA SER A 75 -8.54 -8.54 -7.58
C SER A 75 -9.19 -7.37 -6.81
N PRO A 76 -8.43 -6.51 -6.11
CA PRO A 76 -7.09 -6.04 -6.50
C PRO A 76 -5.87 -6.82 -5.98
N GLY A 77 -5.96 -7.68 -4.96
CA GLY A 77 -4.78 -8.18 -4.22
C GLY A 77 -4.13 -9.45 -4.75
N GLY A 78 -3.88 -9.50 -6.07
CA GLY A 78 -2.98 -10.51 -6.62
C GLY A 78 -1.52 -10.26 -6.21
N GLN A 79 -0.65 -11.23 -6.49
CA GLN A 79 0.79 -11.05 -6.35
C GLN A 79 1.26 -9.81 -7.12
N TYR A 80 2.18 -9.05 -6.55
CA TYR A 80 2.80 -7.94 -7.27
C TYR A 80 4.18 -7.59 -6.72
N VAL A 81 4.92 -6.84 -7.51
CA VAL A 81 6.18 -6.21 -7.09
C VAL A 81 6.12 -4.71 -7.40
N LEU A 82 6.55 -3.89 -6.46
CA LEU A 82 6.73 -2.46 -6.65
C LEU A 82 8.22 -2.15 -6.77
N LEU A 83 8.62 -1.61 -7.94
CA LEU A 83 9.98 -1.23 -8.26
C LEU A 83 10.12 0.29 -8.23
N PHE A 84 11.10 0.81 -7.52
CA PHE A 84 11.37 2.25 -7.41
C PHE A 84 12.60 2.65 -8.22
N ASN A 85 12.48 3.76 -8.94
CA ASN A 85 13.60 4.41 -9.59
C ASN A 85 14.23 5.46 -8.67
N GLY A 86 15.20 5.05 -7.86
CA GLY A 86 15.99 5.94 -7.01
C GLY A 86 17.10 6.69 -7.76
N THR A 87 17.24 6.52 -9.07
CA THR A 87 18.26 7.21 -9.87
C THR A 87 17.86 8.65 -10.20
N SER A 88 18.79 9.41 -10.78
CA SER A 88 18.55 10.78 -11.25
C SER A 88 18.03 10.86 -12.70
N LYS A 89 17.79 9.73 -13.36
CA LYS A 89 17.35 9.66 -14.77
C LYS A 89 16.12 8.78 -14.92
N ALA A 90 15.37 8.97 -16.00
CA ALA A 90 14.35 8.01 -16.36
C ALA A 90 15.00 6.66 -16.71
N VAL A 91 14.40 5.55 -16.27
CA VAL A 91 14.94 4.20 -16.49
C VAL A 91 13.89 3.34 -17.17
N ASP A 92 14.28 2.75 -18.30
CA ASP A 92 13.50 1.72 -18.98
C ASP A 92 13.78 0.35 -18.34
N LEU A 93 12.73 -0.22 -17.74
CA LEU A 93 12.80 -1.55 -17.12
C LEU A 93 12.31 -2.66 -18.06
N ALA A 94 11.92 -2.35 -19.30
CA ALA A 94 11.45 -3.36 -20.24
C ALA A 94 12.48 -4.50 -20.35
N CYS A 95 11.99 -5.74 -20.22
CA CYS A 95 12.78 -6.97 -20.28
C CYS A 95 13.75 -7.22 -19.13
N TRP A 96 13.67 -6.43 -18.06
CA TRP A 96 14.27 -6.84 -16.78
C TRP A 96 13.55 -8.08 -16.25
N THR A 97 14.21 -8.83 -15.38
CA THR A 97 13.69 -10.10 -14.89
C THR A 97 13.37 -10.02 -13.40
N VAL A 98 12.17 -10.45 -13.03
CA VAL A 98 11.79 -10.75 -11.65
C VAL A 98 11.75 -12.26 -11.48
N ARG A 99 12.46 -12.79 -10.48
CA ARG A 99 12.56 -14.23 -10.21
C ARG A 99 12.09 -14.56 -8.80
N SER A 100 11.32 -15.63 -8.69
CA SER A 100 11.02 -16.32 -7.43
C SER A 100 12.14 -17.32 -7.13
N ALA A 101 12.88 -17.11 -6.04
CA ALA A 101 13.91 -18.06 -5.62
C ALA A 101 13.30 -19.38 -5.13
N SER A 102 12.10 -19.34 -4.52
CA SER A 102 11.46 -20.53 -3.96
C SER A 102 10.86 -21.47 -5.01
N THR A 103 10.29 -20.92 -6.09
CA THR A 103 9.68 -21.73 -7.16
C THR A 103 10.63 -21.97 -8.33
N GLY A 104 11.69 -21.16 -8.45
CA GLY A 104 12.55 -21.11 -9.63
C GLY A 104 11.92 -20.40 -10.85
N SER A 105 10.67 -19.95 -10.74
CA SER A 105 9.94 -19.27 -11.80
C SER A 105 10.47 -17.85 -12.00
N SER A 106 10.41 -17.36 -13.23
CA SER A 106 10.80 -15.99 -13.58
C SER A 106 9.84 -15.38 -14.57
N ALA A 107 9.79 -14.06 -14.58
CA ALA A 107 8.94 -13.29 -15.47
C ALA A 107 9.66 -12.02 -15.92
N ARG A 108 9.35 -11.56 -17.13
CA ARG A 108 9.93 -10.34 -17.71
C ARG A 108 9.03 -9.14 -17.44
N VAL A 109 9.65 -8.01 -17.13
CA VAL A 109 8.95 -6.74 -17.00
C VAL A 109 8.45 -6.28 -18.37
N SER A 110 7.14 -6.11 -18.49
CA SER A 110 6.45 -5.52 -19.63
C SER A 110 5.76 -4.23 -19.20
N ILE A 111 6.32 -3.09 -19.62
CA ILE A 111 5.83 -1.75 -19.27
C ILE A 111 5.93 -0.82 -20.48
N ALA A 112 4.96 0.09 -20.62
CA ALA A 112 4.85 0.93 -21.82
C ALA A 112 5.80 2.15 -21.82
N ALA A 113 6.31 2.55 -20.65
CA ALA A 113 7.11 3.75 -20.50
C ALA A 113 8.23 3.58 -19.47
N ALA A 114 9.30 4.34 -19.66
CA ALA A 114 10.36 4.48 -18.68
C ALA A 114 9.83 5.13 -17.39
N ILE A 115 10.36 4.69 -16.25
CA ILE A 115 9.99 5.23 -14.94
C ILE A 115 10.80 6.50 -14.70
N PRO A 116 10.17 7.66 -14.39
CA PRO A 116 10.91 8.89 -14.09
C PRO A 116 11.72 8.77 -12.78
N PRO A 117 12.71 9.66 -12.54
CA PRO A 117 13.40 9.76 -11.26
C PRO A 117 12.40 9.91 -10.11
N GLY A 118 12.54 9.10 -9.06
CA GLY A 118 11.62 9.09 -7.92
C GLY A 118 10.24 8.48 -8.20
N GLY A 119 10.00 7.96 -9.41
CA GLY A 119 8.80 7.20 -9.73
C GLY A 119 8.92 5.72 -9.38
N ALA A 120 7.82 4.99 -9.47
CA ALA A 120 7.79 3.54 -9.34
C ALA A 120 6.98 2.85 -10.44
N ALA A 121 7.25 1.56 -10.63
CA ALA A 121 6.42 0.65 -11.39
C ALA A 121 5.79 -0.41 -10.49
N ARG A 122 4.48 -0.58 -10.58
CA ARG A 122 3.76 -1.68 -9.93
C ARG A 122 3.47 -2.75 -10.97
N LEU A 123 4.01 -3.94 -10.74
CA LEU A 123 4.06 -5.01 -11.73
C LEU A 123 3.33 -6.24 -11.22
N PHE A 124 2.32 -6.66 -11.96
CA PHE A 124 1.49 -7.84 -11.65
C PHE A 124 1.88 -9.00 -12.56
N PRO A 125 2.12 -10.21 -12.05
CA PRO A 125 2.36 -11.36 -12.90
C PRO A 125 1.07 -11.86 -13.56
N ASP A 126 1.20 -12.33 -14.80
CA ASP A 126 0.05 -12.84 -15.58
C ASP A 126 -0.53 -14.14 -14.98
N ASP A 127 0.26 -14.85 -14.18
CA ASP A 127 -0.10 -16.05 -13.45
C ASP A 127 0.68 -16.07 -12.12
N ARG A 128 0.49 -17.09 -11.28
CA ARG A 128 1.20 -17.23 -10.02
C ARG A 128 2.71 -17.33 -10.26
N LEU A 129 3.45 -16.34 -9.75
CA LEU A 129 4.91 -16.27 -9.85
C LEU A 129 5.60 -16.64 -8.53
N PHE A 130 5.05 -16.19 -7.39
CA PHE A 130 5.70 -16.33 -6.08
C PHE A 130 5.15 -17.49 -5.25
N GLY A 131 6.00 -18.05 -4.40
CA GLY A 131 5.59 -18.94 -3.31
C GLY A 131 5.05 -18.15 -2.12
N SER A 132 4.28 -18.79 -1.23
CA SER A 132 3.82 -18.16 0.02
C SER A 132 4.96 -17.80 0.99
N ALA A 133 6.17 -18.28 0.71
CA ALA A 133 7.38 -17.88 1.40
C ALA A 133 8.51 -17.84 0.37
N ASP A 134 9.07 -16.66 0.12
CA ASP A 134 9.89 -16.43 -1.06
C ASP A 134 11.04 -15.46 -0.82
N THR A 135 12.02 -15.50 -1.71
CA THR A 135 12.96 -14.40 -1.93
C THR A 135 12.75 -13.94 -3.37
N VAL A 136 12.35 -12.69 -3.54
CA VAL A 136 12.14 -12.09 -4.87
C VAL A 136 13.43 -11.39 -5.29
N GLU A 137 13.89 -11.72 -6.49
CA GLU A 137 15.12 -11.20 -7.06
C GLU A 137 14.83 -10.38 -8.31
N LEU A 138 15.53 -9.25 -8.44
CA LEU A 138 15.46 -8.37 -9.60
C LEU A 138 16.80 -8.38 -10.33
N SER A 139 16.76 -8.59 -11.64
CA SER A 139 17.94 -8.54 -12.51
C SER A 139 17.70 -7.65 -13.72
N THR A 140 18.77 -7.04 -14.22
CA THR A 140 18.74 -6.28 -15.48
C THR A 140 18.40 -7.17 -16.67
N ARG A 141 18.15 -6.54 -17.83
CA ARG A 141 17.98 -7.23 -19.12
C ARG A 141 19.12 -8.21 -19.44
N ASP A 142 20.36 -7.87 -19.05
CA ASP A 142 21.55 -8.69 -19.30
C ASP A 142 21.77 -9.78 -18.24
N GLY A 143 20.85 -9.92 -17.27
CA GLY A 143 20.90 -10.94 -16.23
C GLY A 143 21.72 -10.58 -14.99
N HIS A 144 22.18 -9.32 -14.85
CA HIS A 144 22.87 -8.88 -13.64
C HIS A 144 21.87 -8.61 -12.53
N GLN A 145 21.98 -9.32 -11.40
CA GLN A 145 21.13 -9.07 -10.23
C GLN A 145 21.44 -7.69 -9.63
N VAL A 146 20.40 -6.88 -9.45
CA VAL A 146 20.50 -5.51 -8.90
C VAL A 146 19.87 -5.37 -7.54
N ASP A 147 18.90 -6.23 -7.20
CA ASP A 147 18.25 -6.18 -5.90
C ASP A 147 17.61 -7.53 -5.53
N ARG A 148 17.32 -7.72 -4.24
CA ARG A 148 16.53 -8.83 -3.73
C ARG A 148 15.82 -8.50 -2.42
N THR A 149 14.76 -9.22 -2.12
CA THR A 149 14.16 -9.23 -0.77
C THR A 149 14.96 -10.15 0.16
N PRO A 150 14.80 -10.04 1.50
CA PRO A 150 15.03 -11.18 2.38
C PRO A 150 13.99 -12.28 2.08
N ARG A 151 14.09 -13.39 2.79
CA ARG A 151 13.02 -14.40 2.77
C ARG A 151 11.77 -13.81 3.45
N ILE A 152 10.77 -13.48 2.65
CA ILE A 152 9.46 -12.96 3.09
C ILE A 152 8.43 -14.09 3.13
N THR A 153 7.33 -13.92 3.85
CA THR A 153 6.29 -14.94 3.97
C THR A 153 4.94 -14.27 4.12
N ASP A 154 3.99 -14.69 3.30
CA ASP A 154 2.59 -14.34 3.41
C ASP A 154 1.71 -15.51 2.95
N ARG A 155 0.70 -15.81 3.75
CA ARG A 155 -0.26 -16.90 3.55
C ARG A 155 -1.71 -16.44 3.67
N THR A 156 -1.92 -15.16 3.96
CA THR A 156 -3.24 -14.59 4.13
C THR A 156 -3.54 -13.76 2.90
N GLY A 157 -4.72 -13.93 2.30
CA GLY A 157 -5.23 -12.97 1.31
C GLY A 157 -5.82 -11.78 2.05
N ASP A 158 -4.96 -10.91 2.54
CA ASP A 158 -5.35 -9.61 3.09
C ASP A 158 -4.52 -8.47 2.47
N ASP A 159 -4.83 -7.24 2.84
CA ASP A 159 -4.16 -6.04 2.31
C ASP A 159 -2.84 -5.70 3.01
N GLN A 160 -2.23 -6.66 3.72
CA GLN A 160 -0.88 -6.50 4.26
C GLN A 160 0.14 -6.88 3.20
N VAL A 161 1.21 -6.10 3.10
CA VAL A 161 2.27 -6.33 2.11
C VAL A 161 3.63 -6.30 2.80
N TRP A 162 4.63 -6.95 2.20
CA TRP A 162 6.02 -6.72 2.56
C TRP A 162 6.54 -5.46 1.89
N PHE A 163 7.13 -4.53 2.64
CA PHE A 163 7.71 -3.30 2.09
C PHE A 163 9.00 -2.87 2.79
N ARG A 164 9.81 -2.07 2.10
CA ARG A 164 10.97 -1.38 2.68
C ARG A 164 10.55 -0.05 3.29
N ASP A 165 10.99 0.21 4.52
CA ASP A 165 10.85 1.52 5.14
C ASP A 165 11.98 2.49 4.71
N GLN A 166 12.06 3.67 5.32
CA GLN A 166 13.08 4.68 4.99
C GLN A 166 14.51 4.27 5.37
N THR A 167 14.67 3.32 6.29
CA THR A 167 16.00 2.79 6.65
C THR A 167 16.43 1.68 5.69
N GLY A 168 15.51 1.22 4.84
CA GLY A 168 15.71 0.10 3.92
C GLY A 168 15.38 -1.25 4.54
N ASP A 169 14.87 -1.26 5.77
CA ASP A 169 14.48 -2.48 6.48
C ASP A 169 13.12 -2.97 5.98
N TRP A 170 12.97 -4.29 5.92
CA TRP A 170 11.74 -4.94 5.47
C TRP A 170 10.76 -5.11 6.61
N ARG A 171 9.51 -4.72 6.37
CA ARG A 171 8.38 -4.88 7.31
C ARG A 171 7.20 -5.51 6.62
N PHE A 172 6.42 -6.26 7.38
CA PHE A 172 5.13 -6.78 6.96
C PHE A 172 4.03 -5.96 7.60
N GLY A 173 3.04 -5.55 6.81
CA GLY A 173 1.85 -4.88 7.31
C GLY A 173 1.30 -3.86 6.34
N ARG A 174 0.62 -2.85 6.89
CA ARG A 174 0.00 -1.76 6.15
C ARG A 174 0.88 -0.51 6.24
N GLY A 175 0.67 0.44 5.33
CA GLY A 175 1.31 1.76 5.41
C GLY A 175 2.44 1.99 4.41
N LEU A 176 2.51 1.21 3.33
CA LEU A 176 3.30 1.55 2.16
C LEU A 176 2.85 2.91 1.61
N ALA A 177 3.74 3.90 1.63
CA ALA A 177 3.51 5.18 0.97
C ALA A 177 4.02 5.08 -0.47
N LEU A 178 3.09 5.00 -1.41
CA LEU A 178 3.43 4.97 -2.83
C LEU A 178 4.06 6.31 -3.25
N PRO A 179 5.05 6.30 -4.17
CA PRO A 179 5.50 7.51 -4.81
C PRO A 179 4.35 8.23 -5.53
N SER A 180 4.47 9.54 -5.74
CA SER A 180 3.46 10.34 -6.45
C SER A 180 3.28 9.92 -7.91
N GLN A 181 4.26 9.24 -8.49
CA GLN A 181 4.23 8.71 -9.84
C GLN A 181 4.41 7.19 -9.80
N VAL A 182 3.31 6.47 -9.97
CA VAL A 182 3.30 5.02 -10.16
C VAL A 182 2.76 4.70 -11.54
N VAL A 183 3.51 3.90 -12.29
CA VAL A 183 3.07 3.32 -13.56
C VAL A 183 2.76 1.84 -13.35
N ASP A 184 1.63 1.38 -13.86
CA ASP A 184 1.30 -0.04 -13.81
C ASP A 184 1.93 -0.77 -15.01
N GLY A 185 2.33 -2.02 -14.79
CA GLY A 185 2.87 -2.91 -15.81
C GLY A 185 2.61 -4.37 -15.47
N ARG A 186 3.17 -5.27 -16.28
CA ARG A 186 2.99 -6.72 -16.12
C ARG A 186 4.32 -7.44 -15.93
N LEU A 187 4.29 -8.59 -15.28
CA LEU A 187 5.35 -9.59 -15.28
C LEU A 187 4.93 -10.74 -16.20
N ALA A 188 5.43 -10.73 -17.43
CA ALA A 188 5.15 -11.73 -18.44
C ALA A 188 5.92 -13.02 -18.15
N MET A 189 5.23 -14.07 -17.73
CA MET A 189 5.83 -15.37 -17.38
C MET A 189 6.22 -16.21 -18.60
N ARG A 190 5.59 -15.96 -19.75
CA ARG A 190 5.93 -16.63 -21.01
C ARG A 190 7.06 -15.87 -21.68
N THR A 191 7.82 -16.56 -22.53
CA THR A 191 8.74 -15.94 -23.49
C THR A 191 7.96 -15.15 -24.53
N GLU A 192 7.28 -14.09 -24.11
CA GLU A 192 7.00 -12.98 -25.01
C GLU A 192 8.37 -12.38 -25.32
N SER A 193 8.64 -12.29 -26.62
CA SER A 193 9.83 -11.65 -27.13
C SER A 193 9.78 -10.18 -26.71
N CYS A 194 10.78 -9.81 -25.92
CA CYS A 194 11.50 -8.57 -26.14
C CYS A 194 11.98 -8.52 -27.59
#